data_AF-A0A259T7M2-F1
#
_entry.id   AF-A0A259T7M2-F1
#
_cell.length_a   1.000
_cell.length_b   1.000
_cell.length_c   1.000
_cell.angle_alpha   90.00
_cell.angle_beta   90.00
_cell.angle_gamma   90.00
#
_symmetry.space_group_name_H-M   'P 1'
#
loop_
_entity.id
_entity.type
_entity.pdbx_description
1 polymer ?
#
loop_
_entity_poly.entity_id
_entity_poly.type
_entity_poly.pdbx_seq_one_letter_code
_entity_poly.pdbx_strand_id
1 'polypeptide(L)'
;MLLSGDCQEAGHYRQNRRVPVIPCQTNDASERRGAQVKCELIQYQMAAYAAHELPPETSLLIEKHLNQCPECQAWYQEIVEMSHMWESPDPVTDMPDIVSGVMEEIRQMPPLAVRSLPRSRPRESQKSKLAHFGLAACLTFCLFQFGIFEHLGNGLTEATQHLSTRVEHIFKEGNP
;
A
#
# COMPACT_ATOMS: atom_id res chain seq x y z
N MET A 1 9.30 32.19 -6.97
CA MET A 1 9.91 31.19 -7.87
C MET A 1 9.30 29.85 -7.51
N LEU A 2 8.56 29.28 -8.45
CA LEU A 2 7.92 27.96 -8.36
C LEU A 2 9.00 26.89 -8.52
N LEU A 3 9.00 25.89 -7.65
CA LEU A 3 9.59 24.59 -7.98
C LEU A 3 8.54 23.53 -7.67
N SER A 4 7.73 23.24 -8.69
CA SER A 4 7.05 21.96 -8.85
C SER A 4 8.12 20.86 -8.90
N GLY A 5 8.10 19.96 -7.93
CA GLY A 5 8.86 18.71 -7.98
C GLY A 5 7.90 17.59 -8.34
N ASP A 6 8.03 17.08 -9.56
CA ASP A 6 7.32 15.91 -10.06
C ASP A 6 7.70 14.66 -9.24
N CYS A 7 6.71 13.97 -8.65
CA CYS A 7 6.93 12.66 -8.04
C CYS A 7 6.96 11.60 -9.14
N GLN A 8 8.17 11.18 -9.49
CA GLN A 8 8.46 10.13 -10.45
C GLN A 8 8.20 8.73 -9.86
N GLU A 9 7.66 7.84 -10.69
CA GLU A 9 7.38 6.42 -10.45
C GLU A 9 8.45 5.68 -9.63
N ALA A 10 8.03 5.05 -8.53
CA ALA A 10 8.77 3.97 -7.89
C ALA A 10 8.09 2.63 -8.22
N GLY A 11 8.81 1.80 -8.96
CA GLY A 11 8.33 0.54 -9.52
C GLY A 11 8.10 -0.59 -8.51
N HIS A 12 7.35 -1.57 -8.98
CA HIS A 12 7.32 -2.98 -8.62
C HIS A 12 8.04 -3.41 -7.33
N TYR A 13 7.36 -3.30 -6.18
CA TYR A 13 7.56 -4.18 -5.04
C TYR A 13 6.28 -4.99 -4.80
N ARG A 14 6.22 -6.18 -5.42
CA ARG A 14 5.07 -7.08 -5.34
C ARG A 14 5.10 -7.88 -4.02
N GLN A 15 4.05 -7.67 -3.22
CA GLN A 15 3.22 -8.73 -2.60
C GLN A 15 3.86 -9.65 -1.55
N ASN A 16 3.89 -9.22 -0.27
CA ASN A 16 3.45 -10.07 0.86
C ASN A 16 3.45 -9.41 2.25
N ARG A 17 3.00 -8.16 2.38
CA ARG A 17 2.46 -7.65 3.64
C ARG A 17 1.18 -6.90 3.33
N ARG A 18 0.12 -7.12 4.13
CA ARG A 18 -1.01 -6.20 4.19
C ARG A 18 -0.52 -4.89 4.83
N VAL A 19 0.37 -4.19 4.14
CA VAL A 19 0.65 -2.79 4.47
C VAL A 19 -0.55 -2.03 3.91
N PRO A 20 -1.38 -1.40 4.74
CA PRO A 20 -2.39 -0.49 4.22
C PRO A 20 -1.67 0.59 3.42
N VAL A 21 -1.87 0.58 2.10
CA VAL A 21 -1.43 1.66 1.22
C VAL A 21 -2.19 2.89 1.67
N ILE A 22 -1.47 3.92 2.14
CA ILE A 22 -2.07 5.20 2.52
C ILE A 22 -2.70 5.78 1.27
N PRO A 23 -4.03 5.99 1.22
CA PRO A 23 -4.63 6.73 0.12
C PRO A 23 -4.09 8.15 0.17
N CYS A 24 -3.51 8.63 -0.93
CA CYS A 24 -3.31 10.06 -1.13
C CYS A 24 -4.69 10.71 -1.01
N GLN A 25 -4.93 11.46 0.07
CA GLN A 25 -6.20 12.15 0.26
C GLN A 25 -6.28 13.27 -0.78
N THR A 26 -7.02 13.00 -1.85
CA THR A 26 -7.47 14.03 -2.77
C THR A 26 -8.44 14.92 -2.01
N ASN A 27 -8.14 16.22 -2.00
CA ASN A 27 -8.89 17.24 -1.29
C ASN A 27 -10.29 17.40 -1.88
N ASP A 28 -11.25 16.58 -1.44
CA ASP A 28 -12.67 16.83 -1.69
C ASP A 28 -13.25 17.70 -0.56
N ALA A 29 -13.81 18.83 -1.00
CA ALA A 29 -14.05 20.04 -0.23
C ALA A 29 -15.28 20.00 0.70
N SER A 30 -15.46 18.96 1.52
CA SER A 30 -16.62 18.86 2.42
C SER A 30 -16.32 18.20 3.77
N GLU A 31 -15.28 18.61 4.49
CA GLU A 31 -15.18 18.26 5.92
C GLU A 31 -14.44 19.30 6.75
N ARG A 32 -15.09 20.44 7.00
CA ARG A 32 -14.68 21.45 7.99
C ARG A 32 -15.23 21.12 9.38
N ARG A 33 -14.93 19.92 9.89
CA ARG A 33 -14.95 19.57 11.33
C ARG A 33 -13.66 18.78 11.57
N GLY A 34 -12.83 19.25 12.50
CA GLY A 34 -11.43 18.84 12.65
C GLY A 34 -11.19 17.36 12.39
N ALA A 35 -10.36 17.06 11.38
CA ALA A 35 -10.05 15.71 10.94
C ALA A 35 -9.51 14.88 12.10
N GLN A 36 -10.38 14.10 12.73
CA GLN A 36 -10.00 13.14 13.76
C GLN A 36 -9.31 11.97 13.06
N VAL A 37 -7.99 11.91 13.16
CA VAL A 37 -7.24 10.71 12.80
C VAL A 37 -7.65 9.60 13.76
N LYS A 38 -8.02 8.44 13.22
CA LYS A 38 -8.47 7.30 14.02
C LYS A 38 -7.34 6.74 14.87
N CYS A 39 -7.59 6.48 16.15
CA CYS A 39 -6.60 5.93 17.09
C CYS A 39 -5.99 4.62 16.58
N GLU A 40 -6.78 3.76 15.93
CA GLU A 40 -6.29 2.49 15.34
C GLU A 40 -5.13 2.70 14.36
N LEU A 41 -5.20 3.74 13.53
CA LEU A 41 -4.14 4.06 12.56
C LEU A 41 -2.89 4.56 13.28
N ILE A 42 -3.06 5.39 14.30
CA ILE A 42 -1.97 5.93 15.11
C ILE A 42 -1.25 4.80 15.86
N GLN A 43 -2.00 3.93 16.53
CA GLN A 43 -1.46 2.78 17.24
C GLN A 43 -0.70 1.83 16.32
N TYR A 44 -1.21 1.60 15.09
CA TYR A 44 -0.51 0.79 14.08
C TYR A 44 0.84 1.39 13.67
N GLN A 45 0.94 2.72 13.58
CA GLN A 45 2.15 3.42 13.18
C GLN A 45 3.09 3.75 14.35
N MET A 46 2.68 3.47 15.60
CA MET A 46 3.37 3.94 16.80
C MET A 46 4.81 3.41 16.92
N ALA A 47 5.06 2.15 16.56
CA ALA A 47 6.40 1.58 16.62
C ALA A 47 7.35 2.25 15.61
N ALA A 48 6.88 2.49 14.38
CA ALA A 48 7.66 3.20 13.36
C ALA A 48 7.89 4.68 13.75
N TYR A 49 6.92 5.30 14.43
CA TYR A 49 7.07 6.64 14.98
C TYR A 49 8.15 6.67 16.07
N ALA A 50 8.10 5.74 17.04
CA ALA A 50 9.08 5.63 18.12
C ALA A 50 10.50 5.37 17.61
N ALA A 51 10.63 4.61 16.52
CA ALA A 51 11.92 4.35 15.85
C ALA A 51 12.37 5.47 14.89
N HIS A 52 11.61 6.57 14.77
CA HIS A 52 11.85 7.67 13.82
C HIS A 52 11.94 7.24 12.34
N GLU A 53 11.20 6.20 11.95
CA GLU A 53 11.19 5.63 10.60
C GLU A 53 10.07 6.20 9.70
N LEU A 54 9.26 7.12 10.22
CA LEU A 54 8.15 7.71 9.49
C LEU A 54 8.57 8.99 8.73
N PRO A 55 7.98 9.23 7.54
CA PRO A 55 8.09 10.52 6.86
C PRO A 55 7.69 11.70 7.77
N PRO A 56 8.28 12.89 7.59
CA PRO A 56 8.06 14.03 8.47
C PRO A 56 6.58 14.46 8.56
N GLU A 57 5.85 14.41 7.45
CA GLU A 57 4.42 14.74 7.41
C GLU A 57 3.57 13.82 8.30
N THR A 58 3.86 12.51 8.26
CA THR A 58 3.18 11.52 9.10
C THR A 58 3.56 11.62 10.57
N SER A 59 4.83 11.93 10.85
CA SER A 59 5.31 12.14 12.22
C SER A 59 4.63 13.34 12.89
N LEU A 60 4.47 14.46 12.17
CA LEU A 60 3.75 15.64 12.67
C LEU A 60 2.26 15.34 12.94
N LEU A 61 1.64 14.50 12.12
CA LEU A 61 0.25 14.10 12.29
C LEU A 61 0.07 13.24 13.54
N ILE A 62 0.98 12.29 13.79
CA ILE A 62 0.98 11.47 15.00
C ILE A 62 1.25 12.33 16.23
N GLU A 63 2.24 13.23 16.17
CA GLU A 63 2.56 14.15 17.27
C GLU A 63 1.34 15.01 17.66
N LYS A 64 0.63 15.56 16.68
CA LYS A 64 -0.63 16.30 16.93
C LYS A 64 -1.69 15.43 17.60
N HIS A 65 -1.81 14.16 17.21
CA HIS A 65 -2.76 13.23 17.81
C HIS A 65 -2.36 12.87 19.25
N LEU A 66 -1.08 12.59 19.51
CA LEU A 66 -0.57 12.29 20.86
C LEU A 66 -0.82 13.43 21.85
N ASN A 67 -0.72 14.68 21.39
CA ASN A 67 -1.03 15.86 22.21
C ASN A 67 -2.53 16.00 22.56
N GLN A 68 -3.41 15.27 21.88
CA GLN A 68 -4.87 15.39 22.02
C GLN A 68 -5.52 14.10 22.57
N CYS A 69 -4.82 12.95 22.48
CA CYS A 69 -5.36 11.65 22.85
C CYS A 69 -4.50 11.00 23.95
N PRO A 70 -4.96 10.97 25.21
CA PRO A 70 -4.19 10.40 26.33
C PRO A 70 -3.99 8.89 26.19
N GLU A 71 -4.95 8.17 25.59
CA GLU A 71 -4.84 6.72 25.34
C GLU A 71 -3.67 6.39 24.40
N CYS A 72 -3.52 7.14 23.31
CA CYS A 72 -2.40 6.96 22.39
C CYS A 72 -1.07 7.43 22.99
N GLN A 73 -1.10 8.40 23.90
CA GLN A 73 0.09 8.81 24.65
C GLN A 73 0.57 7.72 25.61
N ALA A 74 -0.34 7.06 26.33
CA ALA A 74 -0.01 5.93 27.19
C ALA A 74 0.58 4.77 26.36
N TRP A 75 -0.06 4.43 25.24
CA TRP A 75 0.45 3.41 24.31
C TRP A 75 1.87 3.72 23.78
N TYR A 76 2.14 4.99 23.48
CA TYR A 76 3.48 5.42 23.08
C TYR A 76 4.52 5.19 24.18
N GLN A 77 4.18 5.51 25.43
CA GLN A 77 5.07 5.30 26.58
C GLN A 77 5.41 3.82 26.77
N GLU A 78 4.42 2.93 26.68
CA GLU A 78 4.63 1.47 26.78
C GLU A 78 5.62 0.97 25.72
N ILE A 79 5.51 1.46 24.48
CA ILE A 79 6.43 1.08 23.39
C ILE A 79 7.85 1.56 23.68
N VAL A 80 8.02 2.79 24.18
CA VAL A 80 9.34 3.36 24.52
C VAL A 80 9.99 2.63 25.70
N GLU A 81 9.20 2.26 26.71
CA GLU A 81 9.69 1.46 27.84
C GLU A 81 10.19 0.09 27.37
N MET A 82 9.42 -0.58 26.51
CA MET A 82 9.80 -1.86 25.93
C MET A 82 11.07 -1.74 25.06
N SER A 83 11.25 -0.66 24.30
CA SER A 83 12.47 -0.46 23.51
C SER A 83 13.69 -0.26 24.40
N HIS A 84 13.56 0.47 25.51
CA HIS A 84 14.66 0.69 26.44
C HIS A 84 15.14 -0.63 27.10
N MET A 85 14.21 -1.54 27.40
CA MET A 85 14.56 -2.88 27.89
C MET A 85 15.41 -3.68 26.89
N TRP A 86 15.24 -3.45 25.59
CA TRP A 86 15.99 -4.16 24.55
C TRP A 86 17.33 -3.51 24.21
N GLU A 87 17.44 -2.19 24.39
CA GLU A 87 18.66 -1.43 24.10
C GLU A 87 19.74 -1.57 25.19
N SER A 88 19.35 -2.05 26.37
CA SER A 88 20.25 -2.32 27.50
C SER A 88 20.39 -3.82 27.81
N PRO A 89 20.80 -4.67 26.85
CA PRO A 89 21.17 -6.03 27.20
C PRO A 89 22.37 -5.97 28.15
N ASP A 90 22.34 -6.76 29.22
CA ASP A 90 23.52 -6.96 30.06
C ASP A 90 24.72 -7.27 29.16
N PRO A 91 25.91 -6.73 29.46
CA PRO A 91 27.09 -6.99 28.66
C PRO A 91 27.29 -8.51 28.61
N VAL A 92 27.09 -9.09 27.42
CA VAL A 92 27.27 -10.52 27.17
C VAL A 92 28.77 -10.79 27.31
N THR A 93 29.18 -11.07 28.54
CA THR A 93 30.61 -11.12 28.93
C THR A 93 31.25 -12.44 28.49
N ASP A 94 30.45 -13.40 28.03
CA ASP A 94 30.88 -14.78 27.80
C ASP A 94 30.26 -15.38 26.53
N MET A 95 30.22 -14.60 25.44
CA MET A 95 29.87 -15.16 24.13
C MET A 95 31.10 -15.84 23.53
N PRO A 96 31.05 -17.13 23.16
CA PRO A 96 32.13 -17.75 22.40
C PRO A 96 32.37 -16.96 21.11
N ASP A 97 33.61 -16.94 20.63
CA ASP A 97 33.97 -16.25 19.39
C ASP A 97 33.44 -17.02 18.17
N ILE A 98 32.15 -16.82 17.89
CA ILE A 98 31.45 -17.35 16.73
C ILE A 98 31.99 -16.70 15.45
N VAL A 99 32.50 -15.46 15.54
CA VAL A 99 33.02 -14.71 14.39
C VAL A 99 34.22 -15.44 13.80
N SER A 100 35.18 -15.84 14.62
CA SER A 100 36.35 -16.58 14.15
C SER A 100 35.96 -17.92 13.53
N GLY A 101 35.04 -18.67 14.14
CA GLY A 101 34.56 -19.95 13.58
C GLY A 101 33.84 -19.79 12.25
N VAL A 102 32.95 -18.80 12.12
CA VAL A 102 32.21 -18.51 10.89
C VAL A 102 33.15 -18.00 9.78
N MET A 103 34.10 -17.13 10.12
CA MET A 103 35.05 -16.60 9.13
C MET A 103 36.00 -17.67 8.63
N GLU A 104 36.36 -18.63 9.47
CA GLU A 104 37.15 -19.78 9.05
C GLU A 104 36.36 -20.71 8.12
N GLU A 105 35.11 -20.99 8.44
CA GLU A 105 34.22 -21.78 7.59
C GLU A 105 34.00 -21.11 6.22
N ILE A 106 33.75 -19.79 6.18
CA ILE A 106 33.56 -19.03 4.92
C ILE A 106 34.81 -19.11 4.02
N ARG A 107 36.02 -19.08 4.59
CA ARG A 107 37.27 -19.20 3.82
C ARG A 107 37.44 -20.58 3.18
N GLN A 108 36.91 -21.61 3.83
CA GLN A 108 36.99 -22.99 3.36
C GLN A 108 35.89 -23.32 2.34
N MET A 109 34.84 -22.50 2.24
CA MET A 109 33.82 -22.69 1.21
C MET A 109 34.39 -22.43 -0.19
N PRO A 110 34.18 -23.35 -1.15
CA PRO A 110 34.54 -23.09 -2.53
C PRO A 110 33.74 -21.88 -3.04
N PRO A 111 34.31 -21.03 -3.90
CA PRO A 111 33.57 -19.93 -4.49
C PRO A 111 32.33 -20.52 -5.17
N LEU A 112 31.15 -20.03 -4.78
CA LEU A 112 29.90 -20.43 -5.41
C LEU A 112 30.13 -20.24 -6.91
N ALA A 113 30.17 -21.35 -7.66
CA ALA A 113 30.24 -21.29 -9.10
C ALA A 113 29.07 -20.39 -9.52
N VAL A 114 29.40 -19.20 -10.01
CA VAL A 114 28.41 -18.28 -10.56
C VAL A 114 27.74 -19.09 -11.66
N ARG A 115 26.56 -19.63 -11.34
CA ARG A 115 25.75 -20.37 -12.29
C ARG A 115 25.39 -19.33 -13.32
N SER A 116 26.18 -19.26 -14.39
CA SER A 116 25.85 -18.50 -15.57
C SER A 116 24.54 -19.10 -16.05
N LEU A 117 23.45 -18.44 -15.66
CA LEU A 117 22.15 -18.76 -16.21
C LEU A 117 22.34 -18.69 -17.73
N PRO A 118 22.06 -19.76 -18.48
CA PRO A 118 21.95 -19.61 -19.91
C PRO A 118 20.89 -18.54 -20.10
N ARG A 119 21.28 -17.40 -20.67
CA ARG A 119 20.37 -16.34 -21.08
C ARG A 119 19.58 -16.86 -22.27
N SER A 120 18.70 -17.84 -22.03
CA SER A 120 17.63 -18.19 -22.95
C SER A 120 16.69 -16.99 -22.94
N ARG A 121 16.98 -16.01 -23.80
CA ARG A 121 15.96 -15.08 -24.27
C ARG A 121 14.83 -15.97 -24.80
N PRO A 122 13.61 -15.94 -24.23
CA PRO A 122 12.50 -16.57 -24.93
C PRO A 122 12.39 -15.82 -26.25
N ARG A 123 12.63 -16.52 -27.35
CA ARG A 123 12.31 -16.05 -28.69
C ARG A 123 10.80 -16.00 -28.73
N GLU A 124 10.24 -14.92 -28.19
CA GLU A 124 8.82 -14.66 -28.19
C GLU A 124 8.38 -14.55 -29.65
N SER A 125 7.85 -15.66 -30.12
CA SER A 125 7.50 -15.89 -31.50
C SER A 125 6.42 -14.88 -31.88
N GLN A 126 6.61 -14.11 -32.95
CA GLN A 126 5.60 -13.19 -33.49
C GLN A 126 4.21 -13.85 -33.66
N LYS A 127 4.16 -15.19 -33.72
CA LYS A 127 2.93 -15.99 -33.72
C LYS A 127 2.09 -15.84 -32.44
N SER A 128 2.69 -15.64 -31.26
CA SER A 128 1.95 -15.39 -30.01
C SER A 128 1.23 -14.05 -30.06
N LYS A 129 1.89 -13.01 -30.57
CA LYS A 129 1.31 -11.68 -30.73
C LYS A 129 0.12 -11.71 -31.70
N LEU A 130 0.25 -12.41 -32.83
CA LEU A 130 -0.87 -12.59 -33.77
C LEU A 130 -2.04 -13.36 -33.15
N ALA A 131 -1.78 -14.38 -32.32
CA ALA A 131 -2.83 -15.09 -31.61
C ALA A 131 -3.58 -14.18 -30.61
N HIS A 132 -2.87 -13.31 -29.88
CA HIS A 132 -3.50 -12.34 -28.99
C HIS A 132 -4.36 -11.31 -29.73
N PHE A 133 -3.88 -10.78 -30.86
CA PHE A 133 -4.68 -9.86 -31.67
C PHE A 133 -5.90 -10.55 -32.28
N GLY A 134 -5.77 -11.81 -32.72
CA GLY A 134 -6.90 -12.60 -33.20
C GLY A 134 -7.95 -12.84 -32.13
N LEU A 135 -7.54 -13.19 -30.91
CA LEU A 135 -8.45 -13.37 -29.77
C LEU A 135 -9.19 -12.07 -29.43
N ALA A 136 -8.48 -10.95 -29.37
CA ALA A 136 -9.06 -9.64 -29.05
C ALA A 136 -10.07 -9.18 -30.13
N ALA A 137 -9.73 -9.36 -31.40
CA ALA A 137 -10.63 -9.04 -32.51
C ALA A 137 -11.90 -9.91 -32.49
N CYS A 138 -11.75 -11.21 -32.23
CA CYS A 138 -12.88 -12.14 -32.10
C CYS A 138 -13.81 -11.74 -30.94
N LEU A 139 -13.24 -11.46 -29.76
CA LEU A 139 -14.01 -11.02 -28.60
C LEU A 139 -14.80 -9.74 -28.91
N THR A 140 -14.14 -8.74 -29.51
CA THR A 140 -14.77 -7.48 -29.89
C THR A 140 -15.89 -7.67 -30.91
N PHE A 141 -15.67 -8.53 -31.91
CA PHE A 141 -16.69 -8.85 -32.92
C PHE A 141 -17.90 -9.57 -32.31
N CYS A 142 -17.69 -10.51 -31.39
CA CYS A 142 -18.77 -11.15 -30.65
C CYS A 142 -19.56 -10.13 -29.83
N LEU A 143 -18.89 -9.25 -29.07
CA LEU A 143 -19.55 -8.21 -28.28
C LEU A 143 -20.42 -7.29 -29.16
N PHE A 144 -19.96 -7.00 -30.38
CA PHE A 144 -20.70 -6.21 -31.35
C PHE A 144 -21.89 -6.97 -31.94
N GLN A 145 -21.69 -8.23 -32.36
CA GLN A 145 -22.72 -9.04 -33.01
C GLN A 145 -23.86 -9.44 -32.05
N PHE A 146 -23.55 -9.69 -30.79
CA PHE A 146 -24.54 -10.02 -29.75
C PHE A 146 -25.29 -8.78 -29.24
N GLY A 147 -25.00 -7.57 -29.74
CA GLY A 147 -25.73 -6.37 -29.36
C GLY A 147 -25.70 -6.08 -27.86
N ILE A 148 -24.67 -6.56 -27.15
CA ILE A 148 -24.56 -6.47 -25.68
C ILE A 148 -24.67 -5.02 -25.20
N PHE A 149 -24.29 -4.06 -26.05
CA PHE A 149 -24.47 -2.62 -25.81
C PHE A 149 -25.94 -2.18 -25.70
N GLU A 150 -26.89 -2.83 -26.38
CA GLU A 150 -28.32 -2.50 -26.26
C GLU A 150 -28.87 -2.93 -24.89
N HIS A 151 -28.50 -4.13 -24.44
CA HIS A 151 -28.88 -4.61 -23.11
C HIS A 151 -28.20 -3.84 -21.98
N LEU A 152 -26.94 -3.42 -22.16
CA LEU A 152 -26.26 -2.53 -21.20
C LEU A 152 -26.88 -1.12 -21.19
N GLY A 153 -27.25 -0.56 -22.34
CA GLY A 153 -27.87 0.77 -22.42
C GLY A 153 -29.24 0.83 -21.73
N ASN A 154 -30.07 -0.20 -21.94
CA ASN A 154 -31.37 -0.32 -21.28
C ASN A 154 -31.20 -0.54 -19.77
N GLY A 155 -30.28 -1.41 -19.36
CA GLY A 155 -29.99 -1.66 -17.94
C GLY A 155 -29.41 -0.43 -17.21
N LEU A 156 -28.58 0.37 -17.89
CA LEU A 156 -28.03 1.61 -17.32
C LEU A 156 -29.12 2.68 -17.15
N THR A 157 -30.03 2.78 -18.12
CA THR A 157 -31.15 3.73 -18.08
C THR A 157 -32.12 3.38 -16.95
N GLU A 158 -32.45 2.10 -16.80
CA GLU A 158 -33.32 1.59 -15.72
C GLU A 158 -32.68 1.80 -14.34
N ALA A 159 -31.38 1.53 -14.20
CA ALA A 159 -30.64 1.78 -12.96
C ALA A 159 -30.60 3.29 -12.61
N THR A 160 -30.45 4.15 -13.61
CA THR A 160 -30.43 5.61 -13.41
C THR A 160 -31.80 6.14 -13.01
N GLN A 161 -32.89 5.63 -13.59
CA GLN A 161 -34.26 5.98 -13.21
C GLN A 161 -34.60 5.53 -11.78
N HIS A 162 -34.16 4.34 -11.39
CA HIS A 162 -34.36 3.83 -10.03
C HIS A 162 -33.57 4.63 -8.98
N LEU A 163 -32.40 5.16 -9.34
CA LEU A 163 -31.66 6.09 -8.49
C LEU A 163 -32.32 7.48 -8.42
N SER A 164 -32.83 7.99 -9.54
CA SER A 164 -33.56 9.28 -9.58
C SER A 164 -34.80 9.25 -8.69
N THR A 165 -35.61 8.20 -8.76
CA THR A 165 -36.82 8.05 -7.94
C THR A 165 -36.50 7.89 -6.46
N ARG A 166 -35.42 7.18 -6.10
CA ARG A 166 -34.95 7.09 -4.71
C ARG A 166 -34.47 8.43 -4.16
N VAL A 167 -33.77 9.22 -4.97
CA VAL A 167 -33.32 10.56 -4.57
C VAL A 167 -34.51 11.50 -4.39
N GLU A 168 -35.49 11.49 -5.31
CA GLU A 168 -36.73 12.29 -5.17
C GLU A 168 -37.53 11.93 -3.92
N HIS A 169 -37.63 10.64 -3.58
CA HIS A 169 -38.30 10.19 -2.36
C HIS A 169 -37.60 10.71 -1.09
N ILE A 170 -36.27 10.64 -1.05
CA ILE A 170 -35.46 11.17 0.07
C ILE A 170 -35.62 12.69 0.19
N PHE A 171 -35.65 13.43 -0.93
CA PHE A 171 -35.89 14.87 -0.92
C PHE A 171 -37.30 15.25 -0.46
N LYS A 172 -38.29 14.40 -0.73
CA LYS A 172 -39.69 14.62 -0.31
C LYS A 172 -39.91 14.29 1.17
N GLU A 173 -39.21 13.31 1.72
CA GLU A 173 -39.24 12.96 3.15
C GLU A 173 -38.34 13.88 4.01
N GLY A 174 -37.34 14.51 3.42
CA GLY A 174 -36.41 15.44 4.09
C GLY A 174 -36.88 16.90 4.17
N ASN A 175 -38.09 17.23 3.70
CA ASN A 175 -38.68 18.56 3.83
C ASN A 175 -39.68 18.56 5.01
N PRO A 176 -39.40 19.25 6.14
CA PRO A 176 -40.35 19.38 7.24
C PRO A 176 -41.63 20.13 6.85
#